data_AF-A0A9E5R7Q1-F1
#
_entry.id   AF-A0A9E5R7Q1-F1
#
_cell.length_a   1.000
_cell.length_b   1.000
_cell.length_c   1.000
_cell.angle_alpha   90.00
_cell.angle_beta   90.00
_cell.angle_gamma   90.00
#
_symmetry.space_group_name_H-M   'P 1'
#
loop_
_entity.id
_entity.type
_entity.pdbx_description
1 polymer ?
#
loop_
_entity_poly.entity_id
_entity_poly.type
_entity_poly.pdbx_seq_one_letter_code
_entity_poly.pdbx_strand_id
1 'polypeptide(L)'
;MTEAAYDLAQDLYVAKAMAASLDSYVRQDQLYYPLGAEFPRMTLGGFLLRLRRLHSLQAQLSPTQAHALQEVDASHARAVATWRHHYQQKLLTEVNSRQDVLRYYLAECEEGLGQCRENYPPEAHRRTILEELQHALVRLGVPGYAAAQDRLATLDDRLRALLEDGPFLWPEPLQSVYSAAEYWWLYAQPKPRQARAAAPR
;
A
#
# COMPACT_ATOMS: atom_id res chain seq x y z
N MET A 1 -23.42 1.74 7.55
CA MET A 1 -22.45 2.60 6.84
C MET A 1 -22.49 2.18 5.39
N THR A 2 -22.88 3.07 4.49
CA THR A 2 -22.87 2.78 3.05
C THR A 2 -21.42 2.58 2.64
N GLU A 3 -21.06 1.34 2.35
CA GLU A 3 -19.79 0.98 1.73
C GLU A 3 -19.71 1.77 0.42
N ALA A 4 -18.83 2.77 0.37
CA ALA A 4 -18.64 3.54 -0.85
C ALA A 4 -18.19 2.55 -1.93
N ALA A 5 -19.00 2.39 -2.97
CA ALA A 5 -18.69 1.51 -4.08
C ALA A 5 -17.30 1.87 -4.63
N TYR A 6 -16.46 0.86 -4.83
CA TYR A 6 -15.15 1.07 -5.42
C TYR A 6 -15.29 1.58 -6.86
N ASP A 7 -14.61 2.69 -7.17
CA ASP A 7 -14.62 3.31 -8.49
C ASP A 7 -13.27 3.14 -9.20
N LEU A 8 -13.24 2.24 -10.19
CA LEU A 8 -12.07 1.97 -11.02
C LEU A 8 -11.70 3.17 -11.92
N ALA A 9 -12.68 3.99 -12.33
CA ALA A 9 -12.43 5.19 -13.12
C ALA A 9 -11.68 6.25 -12.30
N GLN A 10 -11.97 6.34 -10.99
CA GLN A 10 -11.23 7.20 -10.07
C GLN A 10 -9.78 6.75 -9.92
N ASP A 11 -9.51 5.44 -9.83
CA ASP A 11 -8.14 4.94 -9.78
C ASP A 11 -7.37 5.28 -11.07
N LEU A 12 -8.00 5.16 -12.25
CA LEU A 12 -7.41 5.56 -13.52
C LEU A 12 -7.16 7.08 -13.59
N TYR A 13 -8.12 7.89 -13.16
CA TYR A 13 -8.00 9.35 -13.14
C TYR A 13 -6.80 9.81 -12.31
N VAL A 14 -6.63 9.26 -11.10
CA VAL A 14 -5.49 9.54 -10.23
C VAL A 14 -4.19 8.99 -10.81
N ALA A 15 -4.20 7.77 -11.38
CA ALA A 15 -3.03 7.17 -11.99
C ALA A 15 -2.50 8.00 -13.17
N LYS A 16 -3.38 8.59 -13.99
CA LYS A 16 -2.99 9.52 -15.06
C LYS A 16 -2.28 10.77 -14.52
N ALA A 17 -2.82 11.39 -13.47
CA ALA A 17 -2.21 12.57 -12.85
C ALA A 17 -0.83 12.25 -12.24
N MET A 18 -0.70 11.09 -11.59
CA MET A 18 0.57 10.58 -11.07
C MET A 18 1.56 10.32 -12.22
N ALA A 19 1.14 9.64 -13.28
CA ALA A 19 1.97 9.32 -14.43
C ALA A 19 2.49 10.55 -15.17
N ALA A 20 1.69 11.63 -15.26
CA ALA A 20 2.10 12.90 -15.84
C ALA A 20 3.18 13.62 -15.01
N SER A 21 3.17 13.42 -13.68
CA SER A 21 4.11 14.07 -12.76
C SER A 21 5.33 13.19 -12.42
N LEU A 22 5.36 11.94 -12.89
CA LEU A 22 6.29 10.91 -12.42
C LEU A 22 7.76 11.28 -12.61
N ASP A 23 8.12 11.84 -13.77
CA ASP A 23 9.50 12.27 -14.06
C ASP A 23 9.97 13.41 -13.14
N SER A 24 9.08 14.35 -12.81
CA SER A 24 9.39 15.43 -11.87
C SER A 24 9.51 14.86 -10.45
N TYR A 25 8.53 14.06 -10.05
CA TYR A 25 8.46 13.48 -8.72
C TYR A 25 9.65 12.59 -8.38
N VAL A 26 10.05 11.71 -9.29
CA VAL A 26 11.13 10.73 -9.02
C VAL A 26 12.47 11.43 -8.77
N ARG A 27 12.71 12.59 -9.39
CA ARG A 27 13.96 13.35 -9.24
C ARG A 27 14.05 14.18 -7.97
N GLN A 28 12.93 14.42 -7.29
CA GLN A 28 12.90 15.20 -6.05
C GLN A 28 13.07 14.29 -4.83
N ASP A 29 13.60 14.81 -3.74
CA ASP A 29 13.76 14.04 -2.50
C ASP A 29 12.45 13.91 -1.70
N GLN A 30 11.42 14.70 -2.03
CA GLN A 30 10.14 14.65 -1.34
C GLN A 30 9.45 13.29 -1.55
N LEU A 31 9.10 12.63 -0.44
CA LEU A 31 8.38 11.35 -0.47
C LEU A 31 6.90 11.53 -0.81
N TYR A 32 6.21 12.47 -0.15
CA TYR A 32 4.79 12.76 -0.34
C TYR A 32 4.60 14.01 -1.19
N TYR A 33 4.40 13.86 -2.49
CA TYR A 33 4.38 14.97 -3.44
C TYR A 33 2.95 15.49 -3.73
N PRO A 34 2.70 16.80 -3.68
CA PRO A 34 1.40 17.37 -4.02
C PRO A 34 1.12 17.29 -5.53
N LEU A 35 -0.06 16.82 -5.91
CA LEU A 35 -0.55 16.86 -7.31
C LEU A 35 -1.64 17.92 -7.55
N GLY A 36 -2.19 18.48 -6.47
CA GLY A 36 -3.39 19.32 -6.48
C GLY A 36 -4.18 19.10 -5.19
N ALA A 37 -5.22 19.90 -4.96
CA ALA A 37 -6.07 19.77 -3.77
C ALA A 37 -7.05 18.59 -3.89
N GLU A 38 -7.42 18.25 -5.12
CA GLU A 38 -8.33 17.18 -5.52
C GLU A 38 -7.66 15.79 -5.57
N PHE A 39 -6.33 15.74 -5.52
CA PHE A 39 -5.56 14.51 -5.65
C PHE A 39 -4.95 14.07 -4.31
N PRO A 40 -4.85 12.74 -4.07
CA PRO A 40 -4.02 12.26 -2.98
C PRO A 40 -2.56 12.66 -3.20
N ARG A 41 -1.79 12.72 -2.10
CA ARG A 41 -0.34 12.89 -2.18
C ARG A 41 0.25 11.73 -3.00
N MET A 42 1.09 12.08 -3.97
CA MET A 42 1.80 11.12 -4.79
C MET A 42 2.90 10.43 -4.00
N THR A 43 2.90 9.11 -4.09
CA THR A 43 3.95 8.20 -3.63
C THR A 43 4.13 7.11 -4.69
N LEU A 44 5.29 6.45 -4.77
CA LEU A 44 5.45 5.32 -5.70
C LEU A 44 4.55 4.16 -5.29
N GLY A 45 4.46 3.89 -3.99
CA GLY A 45 3.60 2.83 -3.48
C GLY A 45 2.11 3.10 -3.73
N GLY A 46 1.64 4.34 -3.55
CA GLY A 46 0.26 4.71 -3.85
C GLY A 46 -0.08 4.68 -5.35
N PHE A 47 0.92 4.89 -6.22
CA PHE A 47 0.79 4.72 -7.67
C PHE A 47 0.74 3.24 -8.05
N LEU A 48 1.68 2.43 -7.56
CA LEU A 48 1.73 0.99 -7.82
C LEU A 48 0.48 0.24 -7.33
N LEU A 49 -0.08 0.63 -6.19
CA LEU A 49 -1.35 0.10 -5.70
C LEU A 49 -2.49 0.28 -6.70
N ARG A 50 -2.56 1.44 -7.35
CA ARG A 50 -3.57 1.74 -8.37
C ARG A 50 -3.33 0.94 -9.64
N LEU A 51 -2.07 0.86 -10.10
CA LEU A 51 -1.71 0.04 -11.25
C LEU A 51 -2.11 -1.42 -11.04
N ARG A 52 -1.88 -2.00 -9.85
CA ARG A 52 -2.33 -3.37 -9.54
C ARG A 52 -3.82 -3.54 -9.78
N ARG A 53 -4.65 -2.66 -9.22
CA ARG A 53 -6.12 -2.74 -9.36
C ARG A 53 -6.55 -2.57 -10.81
N LEU A 54 -5.96 -1.59 -11.50
CA LEU A 54 -6.25 -1.31 -12.91
C LEU A 54 -5.89 -2.49 -13.82
N HIS A 55 -4.75 -3.14 -13.58
CA HIS A 55 -4.34 -4.33 -14.34
C HIS A 55 -5.18 -5.55 -13.98
N SER A 56 -5.47 -5.80 -12.70
CA SER A 56 -6.29 -6.94 -12.27
C SER A 56 -7.75 -6.83 -12.72
N LEU A 57 -8.28 -5.61 -12.84
CA LEU A 57 -9.66 -5.35 -13.26
C LEU A 57 -9.74 -4.81 -14.69
N GLN A 58 -8.70 -4.99 -15.50
CA GLN A 58 -8.61 -4.43 -16.85
C GLN A 58 -9.79 -4.82 -17.75
N ALA A 59 -10.36 -6.01 -17.56
CA ALA A 59 -11.54 -6.48 -18.30
C ALA A 59 -12.80 -5.63 -18.08
N GLN A 60 -12.84 -4.80 -17.03
CA GLN A 60 -13.94 -3.88 -16.72
C GLN A 60 -13.75 -2.49 -17.34
N LEU A 61 -12.58 -2.21 -17.93
CA LEU A 61 -12.29 -0.92 -18.55
C LEU A 61 -12.94 -0.84 -19.93
N SER A 62 -13.53 0.32 -20.24
CA SER A 62 -13.90 0.66 -21.62
C SER A 62 -12.65 0.77 -22.51
N PRO A 63 -12.78 0.67 -23.85
CA PRO A 63 -11.64 0.80 -24.76
C PRO A 63 -10.84 2.10 -24.55
N THR A 64 -11.53 3.22 -24.29
CA THR A 64 -10.89 4.51 -23.99
C THR A 64 -10.10 4.47 -22.69
N GLN A 65 -10.63 3.83 -21.65
CA GLN A 65 -9.94 3.68 -20.37
C GLN A 65 -8.75 2.73 -20.48
N ALA A 66 -8.88 1.65 -21.24
CA ALA A 66 -7.78 0.71 -21.51
C ALA A 66 -6.63 1.41 -22.27
N HIS A 67 -6.93 2.24 -23.26
CA HIS A 67 -5.91 3.06 -23.93
C HIS A 67 -5.22 4.02 -22.97
N ALA A 68 -5.98 4.69 -22.10
CA ALA A 68 -5.40 5.59 -21.09
C ALA A 68 -4.51 4.84 -20.08
N LEU A 69 -4.85 3.59 -19.72
CA LEU A 69 -3.99 2.74 -18.89
C LEU A 69 -2.68 2.40 -19.62
N GLN A 70 -2.72 2.11 -20.92
CA GLN A 70 -1.51 1.88 -21.71
C GLN A 70 -0.58 3.12 -21.73
N GLU A 71 -1.14 4.33 -21.81
CA GLU A 71 -0.36 5.57 -21.72
C GLU A 71 0.29 5.75 -20.34
N VAL A 72 -0.45 5.40 -19.28
CA VAL A 72 0.06 5.39 -17.90
C VAL A 72 1.23 4.41 -17.77
N ASP A 73 1.09 3.19 -18.29
CA ASP A 73 2.12 2.15 -18.26
C ASP A 73 3.37 2.58 -19.06
N ALA A 74 3.17 3.20 -20.23
CA ALA A 74 4.26 3.72 -21.03
C ALA A 74 5.03 4.84 -20.30
N SER A 75 4.33 5.76 -19.62
CA SER A 75 4.98 6.79 -18.81
C SER A 75 5.73 6.19 -17.62
N HIS A 76 5.14 5.19 -16.94
CA HIS A 76 5.79 4.47 -15.85
C HIS A 76 7.08 3.78 -16.29
N ALA A 77 7.01 3.00 -17.37
CA ALA A 77 8.16 2.30 -17.93
C ALA A 77 9.28 3.28 -18.33
N ARG A 78 8.92 4.40 -18.97
CA ARG A 78 9.86 5.47 -19.34
C ARG A 78 10.54 6.07 -18.12
N ALA A 79 9.79 6.38 -17.06
CA ALA A 79 10.36 6.93 -15.83
C ALA A 79 11.31 5.95 -15.14
N VAL A 80 10.95 4.66 -15.07
CA VAL A 80 11.82 3.60 -14.52
C VAL A 80 13.10 3.44 -15.34
N ALA A 81 13.01 3.48 -16.67
CA ALA A 81 14.17 3.36 -17.55
C ALA A 81 15.09 4.59 -17.46
N THR A 82 14.51 5.78 -17.47
CA THR A 82 15.26 7.06 -17.51
C THR A 82 15.88 7.39 -16.16
N TRP A 83 15.13 7.19 -15.08
CA TRP A 83 15.49 7.62 -13.73
C TRP A 83 15.73 6.44 -12.79
N ARG A 84 16.25 5.33 -13.31
CA ARG A 84 16.38 4.05 -12.59
C ARG A 84 16.91 4.19 -11.17
N HIS A 85 18.05 4.85 -11.00
CA HIS A 85 18.66 5.03 -9.68
C HIS A 85 17.74 5.81 -8.72
N HIS A 86 17.20 6.95 -9.15
CA HIS A 86 16.28 7.76 -8.34
C HIS A 86 15.00 7.00 -7.99
N TYR A 87 14.45 6.25 -8.95
CA TYR A 87 13.26 5.43 -8.74
C TYR A 87 13.51 4.35 -7.67
N GLN A 88 14.63 3.63 -7.77
CA GLN A 88 15.01 2.59 -6.82
C GLN A 88 15.26 3.16 -5.41
N GLN A 89 16.00 4.28 -5.31
CA GLN A 89 16.21 4.96 -4.03
C GLN A 89 14.89 5.41 -3.39
N LYS A 90 13.98 5.95 -4.20
CA LYS A 90 12.67 6.39 -3.73
C LYS A 90 11.79 5.24 -3.23
N LEU A 91 11.83 4.08 -3.90
CA LEU A 91 11.17 2.87 -3.42
C LEU A 91 11.69 2.46 -2.03
N LEU A 92 13.02 2.40 -1.85
CA LEU A 92 13.63 2.04 -0.58
C LEU A 92 13.29 3.04 0.53
N THR A 93 13.36 4.34 0.23
CA THR A 93 12.96 5.41 1.16
C THR A 93 11.50 5.26 1.60
N GLU A 94 10.59 4.96 0.66
CA GLU A 94 9.19 4.75 0.98
C GLU A 94 8.97 3.50 1.84
N VAL A 95 9.64 2.38 1.52
CA VAL A 95 9.57 1.14 2.32
C VAL A 95 9.99 1.41 3.75
N ASN A 96 11.15 2.05 3.96
CA ASN A 96 11.68 2.34 5.28
C ASN A 96 10.70 3.24 6.08
N SER A 97 10.22 4.32 5.47
CA SER A 97 9.25 5.22 6.10
C SER A 97 7.97 4.50 6.52
N ARG A 98 7.42 3.62 5.66
CA ARG A 98 6.20 2.87 5.97
C ARG A 98 6.41 1.80 7.03
N GLN A 99 7.56 1.13 7.04
CA GLN A 99 7.92 0.17 8.09
C GLN A 99 8.15 0.84 9.45
N ASP A 100 8.65 2.08 9.48
CA ASP A 100 8.76 2.85 10.73
C ASP A 100 7.39 3.16 11.33
N VAL A 101 6.42 3.55 10.50
CA VAL A 101 5.04 3.80 10.95
C VAL A 101 4.37 2.51 11.42
N LEU A 102 4.49 1.42 10.67
CA LEU A 102 3.92 0.13 11.06
C LEU A 102 4.53 -0.36 12.38
N ARG A 103 5.84 -0.21 12.58
CA ARG A 103 6.51 -0.53 13.85
C ARG A 103 5.92 0.26 15.02
N TYR A 104 5.66 1.54 14.83
CA TYR A 104 5.08 2.41 15.86
C TYR A 104 3.66 1.97 16.22
N TYR A 105 2.81 1.73 15.22
CA TYR A 105 1.46 1.18 15.43
C TYR A 105 1.48 -0.12 16.24
N LEU A 106 2.36 -1.07 15.88
CA LEU A 106 2.48 -2.34 16.59
C LEU A 106 2.91 -2.14 18.05
N ALA A 107 3.83 -1.22 18.32
CA ALA A 107 4.26 -0.91 19.68
C ALA A 107 3.12 -0.32 20.52
N GLU A 108 2.37 0.66 20.00
CA GLU A 108 1.20 1.22 20.70
C GLU A 108 0.15 0.15 21.01
N CYS A 109 0.02 -0.84 20.13
CA CYS A 109 -0.90 -1.95 20.31
C CYS A 109 -0.46 -2.96 21.36
N GLU A 110 0.81 -3.33 21.35
CA GLU A 110 1.40 -4.23 22.35
C GLU A 110 1.36 -3.60 23.76
N GLU A 111 1.58 -2.29 23.86
CA GLU A 111 1.53 -1.54 25.11
C GLU A 111 0.09 -1.22 25.57
N GLY A 112 -0.91 -1.49 24.73
CA GLY A 112 -2.32 -1.21 25.01
C GLY A 112 -2.63 0.29 25.15
N LEU A 113 -1.80 1.13 24.53
CA LEU A 113 -1.91 2.60 24.50
C LEU A 113 -2.76 3.10 23.32
N GLY A 114 -2.96 2.26 22.30
CA GLY A 114 -3.69 2.61 21.07
C GLY A 114 -5.10 2.01 20.96
N GLN A 115 -5.92 2.65 20.12
CA GLN A 115 -7.19 2.11 19.60
C GLN A 115 -6.89 1.15 18.43
N CYS A 116 -6.32 -0.03 18.75
CA CYS A 116 -5.77 -0.93 17.74
C CYS A 116 -6.74 -1.32 16.64
N ARG A 117 -7.97 -1.65 17.04
CA ARG A 117 -9.00 -2.16 16.13
C ARG A 117 -9.48 -1.06 15.20
N GLU A 118 -9.72 0.12 15.76
CA GLU A 118 -10.18 1.32 15.06
C GLU A 118 -9.10 1.85 14.10
N ASN A 119 -7.83 1.78 14.51
CA ASN A 119 -6.70 2.24 13.72
C ASN A 119 -6.16 1.18 12.74
N TYR A 120 -6.71 -0.03 12.72
CA TYR A 120 -6.19 -1.10 11.87
C TYR A 120 -6.43 -0.89 10.37
N PRO A 121 -7.60 -0.46 9.88
CA PRO A 121 -7.83 -0.28 8.44
C PRO A 121 -6.80 0.59 7.70
N PRO A 122 -6.37 1.76 8.19
CA PRO A 122 -5.31 2.53 7.54
C PRO A 122 -3.94 1.82 7.58
N GLU A 123 -3.66 1.02 8.59
CA GLU A 123 -2.40 0.26 8.69
C GLU A 123 -2.41 -0.99 7.81
N ALA A 124 -3.54 -1.66 7.65
CA ALA A 124 -3.73 -2.69 6.65
C ALA A 124 -3.51 -2.12 5.23
N HIS A 125 -4.02 -0.92 4.96
CA HIS A 125 -3.75 -0.22 3.70
C HIS A 125 -2.27 0.11 3.50
N ARG A 126 -1.58 0.56 4.57
CA ARG A 126 -0.14 0.80 4.53
C ARG A 126 0.65 -0.48 4.25
N ARG A 127 0.26 -1.61 4.86
CA ARG A 127 0.87 -2.92 4.63
C ARG A 127 0.64 -3.42 3.21
N THR A 128 -0.52 -3.15 2.61
CA THR A 128 -0.75 -3.43 1.19
C THR A 128 0.16 -2.59 0.29
N ILE A 129 0.36 -1.32 0.60
CA ILE A 129 1.31 -0.50 -0.17
C ILE A 129 2.75 -1.01 -0.01
N LEU A 130 3.14 -1.44 1.20
CA LEU A 130 4.44 -2.10 1.41
C LEU A 130 4.59 -3.31 0.48
N GLU A 131 3.57 -4.14 0.33
CA GLU A 131 3.59 -5.29 -0.57
C GLU A 131 3.84 -4.89 -2.04
N GLU A 132 3.18 -3.84 -2.53
CA GLU A 132 3.42 -3.35 -3.90
C GLU A 132 4.83 -2.81 -4.12
N LEU A 133 5.39 -2.17 -3.09
CA LEU A 133 6.78 -1.72 -3.10
C LEU A 133 7.74 -2.92 -3.11
N GLN A 134 7.47 -3.96 -2.33
CA GLN A 134 8.27 -5.20 -2.32
C GLN A 134 8.28 -5.84 -3.71
N HIS A 135 7.12 -6.00 -4.34
CA HIS A 135 7.03 -6.53 -5.70
C HIS A 135 7.85 -5.72 -6.70
N ALA A 136 7.81 -4.39 -6.61
CA ALA A 136 8.60 -3.53 -7.48
C ALA A 136 10.11 -3.68 -7.23
N LEU A 137 10.54 -3.73 -5.96
CA LEU A 137 11.96 -3.89 -5.58
C LEU A 137 12.53 -5.23 -6.04
N VAL A 138 11.77 -6.33 -5.87
CA VAL A 138 12.13 -7.66 -6.36
C VAL A 138 12.24 -7.67 -7.88
N ARG A 139 11.22 -7.18 -8.61
CA ARG A 139 11.25 -7.12 -10.08
C ARG A 139 12.43 -6.31 -10.62
N LEU A 140 12.84 -5.25 -9.91
CA LEU A 140 13.94 -4.38 -10.33
C LEU A 140 15.32 -4.86 -9.87
N GLY A 141 15.40 -5.90 -9.03
CA GLY A 141 16.65 -6.42 -8.48
C GLY A 141 17.41 -5.37 -7.68
N VAL A 142 16.73 -4.61 -6.82
CA VAL A 142 17.35 -3.48 -6.11
C VAL A 142 18.32 -3.97 -5.02
N PRO A 143 19.61 -3.57 -5.05
CA PRO A 143 20.56 -3.92 -4.00
C PRO A 143 20.16 -3.35 -2.64
N GLY A 144 20.49 -4.06 -1.55
CA GLY A 144 20.23 -3.61 -0.18
C GLY A 144 18.79 -3.80 0.31
N TYR A 145 17.89 -4.27 -0.55
CA TYR A 145 16.50 -4.55 -0.19
C TYR A 145 16.34 -5.68 0.85
N ALA A 146 17.26 -6.65 0.90
CA ALA A 146 17.19 -7.81 1.80
C ALA A 146 17.00 -7.41 3.27
N ALA A 147 17.72 -6.40 3.75
CA ALA A 147 17.57 -5.93 5.14
C ALA A 147 16.18 -5.33 5.42
N ALA A 148 15.58 -4.64 4.45
CA ALA A 148 14.22 -4.14 4.56
C ALA A 148 13.20 -5.28 4.52
N GLN A 149 13.47 -6.35 3.76
CA GLN A 149 12.63 -7.55 3.72
C GLN A 149 12.64 -8.29 5.06
N ASP A 150 13.81 -8.51 5.66
CA ASP A 150 13.95 -9.16 6.98
C ASP A 150 13.22 -8.36 8.08
N ARG A 151 13.34 -7.03 8.02
CA ARG A 151 12.62 -6.14 8.92
C ARG A 151 11.11 -6.27 8.76
N LEU A 152 10.60 -6.36 7.52
CA LEU A 152 9.18 -6.55 7.30
C LEU A 152 8.69 -7.91 7.81
N ALA A 153 9.46 -8.99 7.60
CA ALA A 153 9.12 -10.30 8.13
C ALA A 153 8.94 -10.26 9.66
N THR A 154 9.83 -9.55 10.36
CA THR A 154 9.72 -9.32 11.81
C THR A 154 8.46 -8.54 12.18
N LEU A 155 8.08 -7.53 11.39
CA LEU A 155 6.84 -6.77 11.61
C LEU A 155 5.59 -7.62 11.34
N ASP A 156 5.65 -8.49 10.33
CA ASP A 156 4.55 -9.40 9.98
C ASP A 156 4.33 -10.44 11.08
N ASP A 157 5.38 -10.98 11.70
CA ASP A 157 5.24 -11.91 12.81
C ASP A 157 4.58 -11.26 14.03
N ARG A 158 4.97 -10.02 14.36
CA ARG A 158 4.31 -9.21 15.39
C ARG A 158 2.86 -8.92 15.04
N LEU A 159 2.60 -8.56 13.79
CA LEU A 159 1.24 -8.29 13.33
C LEU A 159 0.37 -9.55 13.46
N ARG A 160 0.83 -10.72 13.00
CA ARG A 160 0.10 -11.99 13.15
C ARG A 160 -0.22 -12.32 14.60
N ALA A 161 0.66 -12.01 15.54
CA ALA A 161 0.40 -12.24 16.96
C ALA A 161 -0.80 -11.41 17.47
N LEU A 162 -0.99 -10.20 16.93
CA LEU A 162 -2.07 -9.28 17.32
C LEU A 162 -3.40 -9.55 16.60
N LEU A 163 -3.39 -10.19 15.44
CA LEU A 163 -4.57 -10.38 14.62
C LEU A 163 -5.24 -11.75 14.81
N GLU A 164 -6.54 -11.79 14.57
CA GLU A 164 -7.37 -12.96 14.35
C GLU A 164 -8.03 -12.88 12.97
N ASP A 165 -8.54 -14.00 12.47
CA ASP A 165 -9.26 -14.04 11.19
C ASP A 165 -10.47 -13.09 11.20
N GLY A 166 -10.72 -12.48 10.05
CA GLY A 166 -11.78 -11.50 9.87
C GLY A 166 -12.32 -11.45 8.45
N PRO A 167 -13.39 -10.68 8.22
CA PRO A 167 -13.87 -10.44 6.86
C PRO A 167 -12.83 -9.64 6.06
N PHE A 168 -12.97 -9.69 4.73
CA PHE A 168 -12.18 -8.83 3.86
C PHE A 168 -12.44 -7.34 4.18
N LEU A 169 -11.36 -6.55 4.36
CA LEU A 169 -11.46 -5.18 4.87
C LEU A 169 -11.91 -4.13 3.83
N TRP A 170 -11.81 -4.45 2.55
CA TRP A 170 -12.02 -3.49 1.46
C TRP A 170 -13.30 -3.79 0.69
N PRO A 171 -13.77 -2.86 -0.17
CA PRO A 171 -14.95 -3.10 -1.00
C PRO A 171 -14.86 -4.41 -1.77
N GLU A 172 -15.96 -5.16 -1.78
CA GLU A 172 -16.10 -6.49 -2.39
C GLU A 172 -15.46 -6.61 -3.80
N PRO A 173 -15.60 -5.64 -4.74
CA PRO A 173 -14.97 -5.76 -6.06
C PRO A 173 -13.44 -5.95 -6.02
N LEU A 174 -12.77 -5.47 -4.98
CA LEU A 174 -11.33 -5.60 -4.79
C LEU A 174 -10.91 -6.98 -4.24
N GLN A 175 -11.83 -7.79 -3.74
CA GLN A 175 -11.47 -9.08 -3.14
C GLN A 175 -10.78 -10.01 -4.15
N SER A 176 -11.20 -9.96 -5.42
CA SER A 176 -10.57 -10.71 -6.52
C SER A 176 -9.14 -10.26 -6.85
N VAL A 177 -8.77 -9.03 -6.48
CA VAL A 177 -7.44 -8.44 -6.70
C VAL A 177 -6.45 -8.86 -5.61
N TYR A 178 -6.94 -9.12 -4.40
CA TYR A 178 -6.14 -9.33 -3.20
C TYR A 178 -6.45 -10.68 -2.56
N SER A 179 -5.73 -11.73 -2.97
CA SER A 179 -5.93 -13.07 -2.43
C SER A 179 -5.54 -13.16 -0.95
N ALA A 180 -6.23 -14.00 -0.17
CA ALA A 180 -5.90 -14.21 1.24
C ALA A 180 -4.51 -14.83 1.47
N ALA A 181 -3.99 -15.58 0.49
CA ALA A 181 -2.66 -16.18 0.58
C ALA A 181 -1.53 -15.12 0.57
N GLU A 182 -1.70 -14.08 -0.25
CA GLU A 182 -0.70 -13.01 -0.43
C GLU A 182 -0.99 -11.81 0.49
N TYR A 183 -2.27 -11.47 0.68
CA TYR A 183 -2.76 -10.31 1.42
C TYR A 183 -3.49 -10.69 2.71
N TRP A 184 -2.97 -11.66 3.45
CA TRP A 184 -3.61 -12.21 4.65
C TRP A 184 -4.06 -11.14 5.67
N TRP A 185 -3.34 -10.02 5.78
CA TRP A 185 -3.70 -8.90 6.67
C TRP A 185 -5.03 -8.22 6.28
N LEU A 186 -5.45 -8.29 5.01
CA LEU A 186 -6.75 -7.78 4.57
C LEU A 186 -7.92 -8.69 4.95
N TYR A 187 -7.65 -9.88 5.50
CA TYR A 187 -8.64 -10.88 5.94
C TYR A 187 -8.52 -11.15 7.45
N ALA A 188 -8.09 -10.13 8.18
CA ALA A 188 -7.77 -10.25 9.59
C ALA A 188 -8.20 -8.97 10.32
N GLN A 189 -8.26 -9.04 11.64
CA GLN A 189 -8.60 -7.91 12.50
C GLN A 189 -7.89 -8.04 13.86
N PRO A 190 -7.60 -6.94 14.57
CA PRO A 190 -6.99 -7.04 15.89
C PRO A 190 -7.88 -7.80 16.87
N LYS A 191 -7.26 -8.70 17.63
CA LYS A 191 -7.92 -9.43 18.71
C LYS A 191 -8.58 -8.46 19.69
N PRO A 192 -9.78 -8.77 20.21
CA PRO A 192 -10.38 -7.96 21.25
C PRO A 192 -9.45 -7.93 22.46
N ARG A 193 -9.25 -6.73 23.04
CA ARG A 193 -8.49 -6.59 24.28
C ARG A 193 -9.15 -7.45 25.34
N GLN A 194 -8.45 -8.48 25.81
CA GLN A 194 -8.91 -9.24 26.97
C GLN A 194 -8.98 -8.26 28.15
N ALA A 195 -10.17 -8.09 28.72
CA ALA A 195 -10.33 -7.31 29.93
C ALA A 195 -9.41 -7.93 30.98
N ARG A 196 -8.39 -7.17 31.39
CA ARG A 196 -7.47 -7.60 32.44
C ARG A 196 -8.34 -7.93 33.65
N ALA A 197 -8.43 -9.21 34.02
CA ALA A 197 -9.18 -9.63 35.19
C ALA A 197 -8.73 -8.75 36.37
N ALA A 198 -9.67 -8.00 36.94
CA ALA A 198 -9.40 -7.18 38.11
C ALA A 198 -8.83 -8.14 39.17
N ALA A 199 -7.57 -7.93 39.55
CA ALA A 199 -7.00 -8.66 40.68
C ALA A 199 -7.91 -8.37 41.90
N PRO A 200 -8.43 -9.40 42.59
CA PRO A 200 -9.19 -9.16 43.81
C PRO A 200 -8.28 -8.41 44.80
N ARG A 201 -8.83 -7.34 45.38
CA ARG A 201 -8.20 -6.57 46.46
C ARG A 201 -8.08 -7.41 47.72
#